data_AF-A0ABD0N150-F1
#
_entry.id   AF-A0ABD0N150-F1
#
_cell.length_a   1.000
_cell.length_b   1.000
_cell.length_c   1.000
_cell.angle_alpha   90.00
_cell.angle_beta   90.00
_cell.angle_gamma   90.00
#
_symmetry.space_group_name_H-M   'P 1'
#
loop_
_entity.id
_entity.type
_entity.pdbx_description
1 polymer ?
#
loop_
_entity_poly.entity_id
_entity_poly.type
_entity_poly.pdbx_seq_one_letter_code
_entity_poly.pdbx_strand_id
1 'polypeptide(L)' 'TERLARDIVRDMGGHHIVALCVLKGGYKFFADLMDYIKTLNQNSDKSVPLTVDFIRLKSYS' A
#
# COMPACT_ATOMS: atom_id res chain seq x y z
N THR A 1 3.51 -5.73 10.23
CA THR A 1 2.98 -5.02 9.04
C THR A 1 1.53 -5.40 8.78
N GLU A 2 1.09 -6.62 9.08
CA GLU A 2 -0.30 -7.09 8.92
C GLU A 2 -1.37 -6.21 9.57
N ARG A 3 -1.18 -5.80 10.82
CA ARG A 3 -2.16 -4.97 11.54
C ARG A 3 -2.37 -3.62 10.84
N LEU A 4 -1.29 -3.04 10.33
CA LEU A 4 -1.31 -1.80 9.56
C LEU A 4 -2.04 -1.98 8.22
N ALA A 5 -1.76 -3.08 7.49
CA ALA A 5 -2.48 -3.41 6.26
C ALA A 5 -3.99 -3.54 6.50
N ARG A 6 -4.38 -4.21 7.58
CA ARG A 6 -5.79 -4.40 7.94
C ARG A 6 -6.49 -3.11 8.32
N ASP A 7 -5.81 -2.22 9.05
CA ASP A 7 -6.35 -0.90 9.38
C ASP A 7 -6.51 -0.04 8.12
N ILE A 8 -5.54 -0.04 7.20
CA ILE A 8 -5.63 0.69 5.91
C ILE A 8 -6.81 0.17 5.07
N VAL A 9 -6.93 -1.15 4.90
CA VAL A 9 -8.03 -1.76 4.12
C VAL A 9 -9.40 -1.48 4.77
N ARG A 10 -9.48 -1.49 6.10
CA ARG A 10 -10.72 -1.17 6.82
C ARG A 10 -11.11 0.29 6.64
N ASP A 11 -10.15 1.21 6.72
CA ASP A 11 -10.37 2.65 6.60
C ASP A 11 -10.67 3.07 5.16
N MET A 12 -10.02 2.43 4.18
CA MET A 12 -10.14 2.74 2.76
C MET A 12 -11.12 1.85 1.98
N GLY A 13 -11.84 0.94 2.63
CA GLY A 13 -12.64 -0.13 2.02
C GLY A 13 -13.78 0.26 1.07
N GLY A 14 -13.94 1.55 0.76
CA GLY A 14 -14.92 2.07 -0.20
C GLY A 14 -14.33 2.91 -1.34
N HIS A 15 -13.02 3.17 -1.36
CA HIS A 15 -12.40 4.11 -2.31
C HIS A 15 -11.13 3.53 -2.94
N HIS A 16 -10.82 3.97 -4.16
CA HIS A 16 -9.60 3.56 -4.87
C HIS A 16 -8.34 3.95 -4.08
N ILE A 17 -7.50 2.95 -3.76
CA ILE A 17 -6.30 3.14 -2.93
C ILE A 17 -5.09 3.39 -3.84
N VAL A 18 -4.33 4.46 -3.57
CA VAL A 18 -3.05 4.73 -4.24
C VAL A 18 -1.93 4.69 -3.20
N ALA A 19 -0.99 3.77 -3.37
CA ALA A 19 0.15 3.59 -2.49
C ALA A 19 1.42 4.15 -3.14
N LEU A 20 2.05 5.12 -2.48
CA LEU A 20 3.23 5.82 -2.98
C LEU A 20 4.49 5.36 -2.22
N CYS A 21 5.44 4.73 -2.90
CA CYS A 21 6.69 4.26 -2.32
C CYS A 21 7.82 5.29 -2.53
N VAL A 22 8.43 5.74 -1.44
CA VAL A 22 9.62 6.62 -1.49
C VAL A 22 10.90 5.80 -1.63
N LEU A 23 11.61 5.98 -2.73
CA LEU A 23 12.90 5.35 -2.99
C LEU A 23 14.06 6.09 -2.28
N LYS A 24 15.17 5.43 -1.92
CA LYS A 24 15.56 4.03 -2.21
C LYS A 24 15.36 3.04 -1.04
N GLY A 25 15.21 3.52 0.20
CA GLY A 25 15.27 2.68 1.41
C GLY A 25 13.96 1.98 1.78
N GLY A 26 12.81 2.52 1.37
CA GLY A 26 11.49 2.04 1.80
C GLY A 26 10.95 0.82 1.03
N TYR A 27 11.64 0.35 -0.01
CA TYR A 27 11.06 -0.61 -0.97
C TYR A 27 10.67 -1.95 -0.32
N LYS A 28 11.49 -2.45 0.61
CA LYS A 28 11.25 -3.77 1.24
C LYS A 28 10.02 -3.74 2.14
N PHE A 29 9.94 -2.72 3.01
CA PHE A 29 8.77 -2.50 3.85
C PHE A 29 7.50 -2.27 3.02
N PHE A 30 7.60 -1.46 1.96
CA PHE A 30 6.48 -1.17 1.08
C PHE A 30 5.98 -2.43 0.35
N ALA A 31 6.89 -3.26 -0.16
CA ALA A 31 6.55 -4.53 -0.79
C ALA A 31 5.83 -5.47 0.19
N ASP A 32 6.37 -5.65 1.39
CA ASP A 32 5.76 -6.48 2.43
C ASP A 32 4.36 -5.96 2.80
N LEU A 33 4.21 -4.65 3.01
CA LEU A 33 2.91 -4.04 3.31
C LEU A 33 1.89 -4.27 2.18
N MET A 34 2.34 -4.13 0.93
CA MET A 34 1.45 -4.23 -0.21
C MET A 34 1.01 -5.65 -0.51
N ASP A 35 1.85 -6.63 -0.22
CA ASP A 35 1.51 -8.05 -0.32
C ASP A 35 0.41 -8.43 0.69
N TYR A 36 0.51 -7.92 1.93
CA TYR A 36 -0.54 -8.09 2.92
C TYR A 36 -1.86 -7.42 2.53
N ILE A 37 -1.81 -6.19 2.00
CA ILE A 37 -3.01 -5.50 1.54
C ILE A 37 -3.68 -6.25 0.38
N LYS A 38 -2.90 -6.73 -0.61
CA LYS A 38 -3.42 -7.54 -1.72
C LYS A 38 -4.07 -8.83 -1.23
N THR A 39 -3.43 -9.53 -0.30
CA THR A 39 -3.96 -10.76 0.29
C THR A 39 -5.29 -10.49 1.01
N LEU A 40 -5.38 -9.42 1.80
CA LEU A 40 -6.63 -9.05 2.47
C LEU A 40 -7.73 -8.66 1.48
N ASN A 41 -7.38 -7.95 0.42
CA ASN A 41 -8.31 -7.52 -0.62
C ASN A 41 -8.87 -8.72 -1.43
N GLN A 42 -8.03 -9.72 -1.73
CA GLN A 42 -8.44 -10.95 -2.41
C GLN A 42 -9.38 -11.82 -1.56
N ASN A 43 -9.21 -11.81 -0.24
CA ASN A 43 -10.06 -12.56 0.68
C ASN A 43 -11.34 -11.81 1.08
N SER A 44 -11.55 -10.58 0.57
CA SER A 44 -12.74 -9.79 0.85
C SER A 44 -13.70 -9.83 -0.33
N ASP A 45 -15.01 -9.97 -0.07
CA ASP A 45 -16.05 -9.90 -1.10
C ASP A 45 -16.08 -8.56 -1.85
N LYS A 46 -15.52 -7.51 -1.25
CA LYS A 46 -15.41 -6.17 -1.85
C LYS A 46 -13.96 -5.91 -2.25
N SER A 47 -13.60 -6.34 -3.46
CA SER A 47 -12.30 -6.03 -4.05
C SER A 47 -12.23 -4.53 -4.36
N VAL A 48 -11.28 -3.85 -3.74
CA VAL A 48 -10.98 -2.43 -3.97
C VAL A 48 -9.81 -2.33 -4.93
N PRO A 49 -9.89 -1.49 -5.98
CA PRO A 49 -8.75 -1.26 -6.88
C PRO A 49 -7.61 -0.56 -6.13
N LEU A 50 -6.40 -1.11 -6.28
CA LEU A 50 -5.19 -0.62 -5.64
C LEU A 50 -4.10 -0.35 -6.67
N THR A 51 -3.58 0.88 -6.66
CA THR A 51 -2.51 1.34 -7.54
C THR A 51 -1.25 1.63 -6.74
N VAL A 52 -0.08 1.31 -7.31
CA VAL A 52 1.23 1.57 -6.71
C VAL A 52 2.02 2.52 -7.58
N ASP A 53 2.64 3.53 -6.98
CA ASP A 53 3.54 4.46 -7.64
C ASP A 53 4.84 4.66 -6.84
N PHE A 54 5.92 5.03 -7.53
CA PHE A 54 7.26 5.15 -6.96
C PHE A 54 7.81 6.55 -7.17
N ILE A 55 8.09 7.24 -6.07
CA ILE A 55 8.71 8.57 -6.12
C ILE A 55 10.15 8.52 -5.62
N ARG A 56 11.02 9.26 -6.31
CA ARG A 56 12.40 9.51 -5.87
C ARG A 56 12.49 10.96 -5.43
N LEU A 57 12.58 11.18 -4.13
CA LEU A 57 12.88 12.49 -3.58
C LEU A 57 14.34 12.83 -3.87
N LYS A 58 14.58 13.97 -4.52
CA LYS A 58 15.88 14.63 -4.52
C LYS A 58 15.80 15.76 -3.50
N SER A 59 16.60 15.70 -2.44
CA SER A 59 16.83 16.89 -1.63
C SER A 59 17.65 17.85 -2.50
N TYR A 60 17.03 18.93 -2.94
CA TYR A 60 17.75 20.08 -3.47
C TYR A 60 18.34 20.79 -2.26
N SER A 61 19.66 20.66 -2.09
CA SER A 61 20.43 21.47 -1.14
C SER A 61 21.19 22.54 -1.90
#